data_AF-A0A2V8JMI3-F1
#
_entry.id   AF-A0A2V8JMI3-F1
#
_cell.length_a   1.000
_cell.length_b   1.000
_cell.length_c   1.000
_cell.angle_alpha   90.00
_cell.angle_beta   90.00
_cell.angle_gamma   90.00
#
_symmetry.space_group_name_H-M   'P 1'
#
loop_
_entity.id
_entity.type
_entity.pdbx_description
1 polymer ?
#
loop_
_entity_poly.entity_id
_entity_poly.type
_entity_poly.pdbx_seq_one_letter_code
_entity_poly.pdbx_strand_id
1 'polypeptide(L)'
;MHKPGLSFILVFLVLMVLSSQSFAHPMGNFSISHYARINASSTAISIHAVLDYAEIPTFQLFSDWGIRSKVEESQAEIQPMVEQLVAKLEPCFRLVIDGVPTTLQ
;
A
#
# COMPACT_ATOMS: atom_id res chain seq x y z
N MET A 1 -50.18 0.06 -25.36
CA MET A 1 -48.91 0.32 -26.10
C MET A 1 -47.78 0.39 -25.09
N HIS A 2 -47.09 -0.74 -24.85
CA HIS A 2 -45.94 -0.77 -23.94
C HIS A 2 -44.76 -0.07 -24.65
N LYS A 3 -44.23 1.01 -24.07
CA LYS A 3 -43.08 1.73 -24.63
C LYS A 3 -41.80 0.99 -24.19
N PRO A 4 -41.15 0.21 -25.06
CA PRO A 4 -40.05 -0.67 -24.66
C PRO A 4 -38.86 0.09 -24.05
N GLY A 5 -38.65 1.35 -24.46
CA GLY A 5 -37.59 2.20 -23.90
C GLY A 5 -37.78 2.56 -22.43
N LEU A 6 -39.03 2.73 -21.97
CA LEU A 6 -39.30 3.01 -20.55
C LEU A 6 -38.98 1.79 -19.68
N SER A 7 -39.30 0.59 -20.18
CA SER A 7 -38.95 -0.65 -19.49
C SER A 7 -37.44 -0.85 -19.41
N PHE A 8 -36.70 -0.48 -20.47
CA PHE A 8 -35.25 -0.59 -20.49
C PHE A 8 -34.59 0.36 -19.48
N ILE A 9 -35.07 1.61 -19.42
CA ILE A 9 -34.62 2.60 -18.42
C ILE A 9 -34.92 2.13 -17.00
N LEU A 10 -36.13 1.59 -16.77
CA LEU A 10 -36.52 1.07 -15.47
C LEU A 10 -35.62 -0.10 -15.05
N VAL A 11 -35.39 -1.05 -15.95
CA VAL A 11 -34.51 -2.21 -15.69
C VAL A 11 -33.08 -1.75 -15.39
N PHE A 12 -32.56 -0.78 -16.15
CA PHE A 12 -31.23 -0.21 -15.92
C PHE A 12 -31.13 0.49 -14.55
N LEU A 13 -32.15 1.27 -14.18
CA LEU A 13 -32.23 1.93 -12.88
C LEU A 13 -32.28 0.90 -11.74
N VAL A 14 -33.07 -0.15 -11.89
CA VAL A 14 -33.17 -1.25 -10.93
C VAL A 14 -31.82 -1.97 -10.77
N LEU A 15 -31.09 -2.21 -11.86
CA LEU A 15 -29.75 -2.83 -11.82
C LEU A 15 -28.72 -1.94 -11.10
N MET A 16 -28.78 -0.62 -11.29
CA MET A 16 -27.93 0.35 -10.59
C MET A 16 -28.22 0.40 -9.08
N VAL A 17 -29.48 0.27 -8.68
CA VAL A 17 -29.85 0.23 -7.25
C VAL A 17 -29.50 -1.11 -6.61
N LEU A 18 -29.55 -2.21 -7.37
CA LEU A 18 -29.23 -3.55 -6.91
C LEU A 18 -27.74 -3.90 -7.00
N SER A 19 -26.89 -3.03 -7.55
CA SER A 19 -25.46 -3.28 -7.60
C SER A 19 -24.91 -3.31 -6.17
N SER A 20 -24.59 -4.50 -5.69
CA SER A 20 -23.89 -4.68 -4.41
C SER A 20 -22.53 -4.00 -4.49
N GLN A 21 -22.18 -3.19 -3.49
CA GLN A 21 -20.82 -2.72 -3.32
C GLN A 21 -19.92 -3.96 -3.21
N SER A 22 -19.15 -4.25 -4.27
CA SER A 22 -18.07 -5.21 -4.17
C SER A 22 -17.06 -4.59 -3.21
N PHE A 23 -17.08 -5.03 -1.95
CA PHE A 23 -16.00 -4.76 -1.01
C PHE A 23 -14.75 -5.42 -1.59
N ALA A 24 -13.96 -4.64 -2.34
CA ALA A 24 -12.59 -5.03 -2.64
C ALA A 24 -11.88 -5.30 -1.31
N HIS A 25 -10.93 -6.24 -1.32
CA HIS A 25 -10.20 -6.83 -0.18
C HIS A 25 -9.88 -5.85 0.98
N PRO A 26 -9.62 -6.34 2.22
CA PRO A 26 -9.62 -5.55 3.46
C PRO A 26 -8.83 -4.24 3.45
N MET A 27 -7.78 -4.12 2.63
CA MET A 27 -6.99 -2.90 2.49
C MET A 27 -7.59 -1.87 1.53
N GLY A 28 -8.35 -2.26 0.50
CA GLY A 28 -8.77 -1.38 -0.60
C GLY A 28 -7.64 -1.05 -1.59
N ASN A 29 -7.98 -0.60 -2.80
CA ASN A 29 -7.04 -0.50 -3.93
C ASN A 29 -5.96 0.59 -3.80
N PHE A 30 -6.13 1.54 -2.88
CA PHE A 30 -5.29 2.75 -2.76
C PHE A 30 -4.50 2.82 -1.46
N SER A 31 -4.67 1.85 -0.56
CA SER A 31 -4.10 1.94 0.77
C SER A 31 -2.63 1.55 0.79
N ILE A 32 -1.90 2.17 1.71
CA ILE A 32 -0.59 1.71 2.15
C ILE A 32 -0.69 1.48 3.65
N SER A 33 -0.48 0.24 4.08
CA SER A 33 -0.55 -0.12 5.49
C SER A 33 0.84 -0.20 6.08
N HIS A 34 0.98 0.31 7.29
CA HIS A 34 2.26 0.36 7.99
C HIS A 34 2.13 -0.37 9.32
N TYR A 35 2.99 -1.37 9.52
CA TYR A 35 3.17 -2.04 10.79
C TYR A 35 4.58 -1.75 11.29
N ALA A 36 4.70 -1.32 12.54
CA ALA A 36 5.99 -1.10 13.19
C ALA A 36 5.98 -1.73 14.58
N ARG A 37 7.02 -2.49 14.90
CA ARG A 37 7.27 -3.04 16.23
C ARG A 37 8.63 -2.57 16.72
N ILE A 38 8.65 -2.01 17.92
CA ILE A 38 9.90 -1.73 18.64
C ILE A 38 10.31 -3.01 19.38
N ASN A 39 11.55 -3.45 19.17
CA ASN A 39 12.17 -4.51 19.94
C ASN A 39 13.31 -3.91 20.77
N ALA A 40 13.17 -3.92 22.09
CA ALA A 40 14.21 -3.48 23.00
C ALA A 40 14.94 -4.71 23.57
N SER A 41 16.27 -4.71 23.46
CA SER A 41 17.16 -5.69 24.10
C SER A 41 18.10 -4.96 25.07
N SER A 42 18.92 -5.73 25.80
CA SER A 42 19.94 -5.15 26.68
C SER A 42 21.04 -4.40 25.94
N THR A 43 21.19 -4.61 24.63
CA THR A 43 22.30 -4.04 23.83
C THR A 43 21.84 -3.11 22.72
N ALA A 44 20.58 -3.20 22.28
CA ALA A 44 20.07 -2.40 21.18
C ALA A 44 18.56 -2.20 21.25
N ILE A 45 18.08 -1.13 20.64
CA ILE A 45 16.67 -0.92 20.31
C ILE A 45 16.56 -0.99 18.80
N SER A 46 15.73 -1.87 18.27
CA SER A 46 15.48 -2.01 16.84
C SER A 46 14.00 -1.84 16.50
N ILE A 47 13.73 -1.45 15.26
CA ILE A 47 12.37 -1.31 14.73
C ILE A 47 12.22 -2.32 13.60
N HIS A 48 11.22 -3.19 13.71
CA HIS A 48 10.79 -4.05 12.62
C HIS A 48 9.57 -3.43 11.95
N ALA A 49 9.77 -2.89 10.75
CA ALA A 49 8.74 -2.24 9.96
C ALA A 49 8.34 -3.08 8.75
N VAL A 50 7.04 -3.15 8.47
CA VAL A 50 6.47 -3.76 7.28
C VAL A 50 5.55 -2.74 6.63
N LEU A 51 5.75 -2.50 5.34
CA LEU A 51 4.90 -1.65 4.52
C LEU A 51 4.20 -2.54 3.50
N ASP A 52 2.87 -2.49 3.47
CA ASP A 52 2.06 -3.25 2.53
C ASP A 52 1.37 -2.27 1.58
N TYR A 53 1.71 -2.37 0.30
CA TYR A 53 1.22 -1.50 -0.76
C TYR A 53 0.10 -2.21 -1.51
N ALA A 54 -1.07 -1.59 -1.59
CA ALA A 54 -2.16 -2.09 -2.42
C ALA A 54 -1.83 -2.02 -3.93
N GLU A 55 -2.78 -2.46 -4.76
CA GLU A 55 -2.62 -2.56 -6.22
C GLU A 55 -2.17 -1.26 -6.89
N ILE A 56 -2.88 -0.15 -6.68
CA ILE A 56 -2.56 1.13 -7.32
C ILE A 56 -1.23 1.70 -6.80
N PRO A 57 -0.97 1.76 -5.47
CA PRO A 57 0.32 2.19 -4.94
C PRO A 57 1.50 1.35 -5.45
N THR A 58 1.35 0.04 -5.60
CA THR A 58 2.40 -0.82 -6.16
C THR A 58 2.67 -0.47 -7.62
N PHE A 59 1.62 -0.26 -8.42
CA PHE A 59 1.76 0.18 -9.81
C PHE A 59 2.51 1.51 -9.91
N GLN A 60 2.17 2.48 -9.07
CA GLN A 60 2.85 3.78 -9.01
C GLN A 60 4.31 3.64 -8.57
N LEU A 61 4.56 2.85 -7.52
CA LEU A 61 5.91 2.59 -7.00
C LEU A 61 6.82 1.98 -8.08
N PHE A 62 6.32 0.99 -8.82
CA PHE A 62 7.08 0.33 -9.88
C PHE A 62 7.32 1.28 -11.06
N SER A 63 6.33 2.11 -11.40
CA SER A 63 6.49 3.16 -12.41
C SER A 63 7.56 4.17 -12.02
N ASP A 64 7.57 4.64 -10.76
CA ASP A 64 8.58 5.56 -10.22
C ASP A 64 9.98 4.95 -10.23
N TRP A 65 10.05 3.63 -10.04
CA TRP A 65 11.27 2.83 -10.10
C TRP A 65 11.72 2.51 -11.53
N GLY A 66 10.97 2.93 -12.55
CA GLY A 66 11.28 2.65 -13.96
C GLY A 66 11.10 1.17 -14.34
N ILE A 67 10.43 0.41 -13.49
CA ILE A 67 10.21 -1.02 -13.62
C ILE A 67 8.99 -1.27 -14.51
N ARG A 68 9.20 -1.87 -15.68
CA ARG A 68 8.12 -2.15 -16.64
C ARG A 68 7.59 -3.56 -16.45
N SER A 69 6.66 -3.72 -15.51
CA SER A 69 5.68 -4.82 -15.38
C SER A 69 6.02 -6.11 -16.15
N LYS A 70 7.19 -6.70 -15.89
CA LYS A 70 7.53 -8.00 -16.46
C LYS A 70 7.25 -9.01 -15.37
N VAL A 71 6.56 -10.08 -15.73
CA VAL A 71 5.92 -11.04 -14.81
C VAL A 71 6.93 -11.79 -13.91
N GLU A 72 8.23 -11.63 -14.12
CA GLU A 72 9.28 -12.32 -13.38
C GLU A 72 10.41 -11.36 -13.05
N GLU A 73 10.18 -10.49 -12.07
CA GLU A 73 11.27 -9.72 -11.46
C GLU A 73 11.86 -10.53 -10.32
N SER A 74 13.15 -10.85 -10.46
CA SER A 74 13.90 -11.53 -9.42
C SER A 74 14.00 -10.62 -8.21
N GLN A 75 13.94 -11.19 -7.00
CA GLN A 75 14.19 -10.44 -5.78
C GLN A 75 15.53 -9.67 -5.82
N ALA A 76 16.52 -10.20 -6.54
CA ALA A 76 17.81 -9.54 -6.73
C ALA A 76 17.74 -8.24 -7.57
N GLU A 77 16.76 -8.11 -8.47
CA GLU A 77 16.56 -6.92 -9.31
C GLU A 77 15.86 -5.79 -8.53
N ILE A 78 14.94 -6.15 -7.64
CA ILE A 78 14.16 -5.20 -6.82
C ILE A 78 14.93 -4.76 -5.56
N GLN A 79 15.83 -5.60 -5.04
CA GLN A 79 16.61 -5.33 -3.83
C GLN A 79 17.28 -3.94 -3.76
N PRO A 80 18.02 -3.46 -4.79
CA PRO A 80 18.64 -2.13 -4.73
C PRO A 80 17.61 -1.00 -4.62
N MET A 81 16.42 -1.20 -5.17
CA MET A 81 15.33 -0.23 -5.13
C MET A 81 14.67 -0.19 -3.75
N VAL A 82 14.53 -1.36 -3.11
CA VAL A 82 14.09 -1.48 -1.72
C VAL A 82 15.10 -0.80 -0.78
N GLU A 83 16.40 -0.96 -1.02
CA GLU A 83 17.44 -0.28 -0.24
C GLU A 83 17.34 1.24 -0.37
N GLN A 84 17.06 1.76 -1.57
CA GLN A 84 16.80 3.18 -1.76
C GLN A 84 15.54 3.63 -1.01
N LEU A 85 14.47 2.84 -1.01
CA LEU A 85 13.26 3.14 -0.23
C LEU A 85 13.56 3.16 1.26
N VAL A 86 14.34 2.19 1.77
CA VAL A 86 14.77 2.15 3.18
C VAL A 86 15.59 3.39 3.52
N ALA A 87 16.58 3.75 2.70
CA ALA A 87 17.40 4.95 2.92
C ALA A 87 16.56 6.24 2.91
N LYS A 88 15.51 6.30 2.09
CA LYS A 88 14.56 7.42 2.06
C LYS A 88 13.70 7.49 3.32
N LEU A 89 13.38 6.34 3.92
CA LEU A 89 12.53 6.23 5.11
C LEU A 89 13.32 6.36 6.43
N GLU A 90 14.59 5.98 6.45
CA GLU A 90 15.48 6.11 7.61
C GLU A 90 15.38 7.48 8.33
N PRO A 91 15.47 8.64 7.64
CA PRO A 91 15.34 9.94 8.31
C PRO A 91 13.94 10.25 8.85
N CYS A 92 12.91 9.46 8.48
CA CYS A 92 11.56 9.61 9.02
C CYS A 92 11.40 8.96 10.40
N PHE A 93 12.32 8.08 10.81
CA PHE A 93 12.30 7.49 12.15
C PHE A 93 13.05 8.39 13.14
N ARG A 94 12.48 8.53 14.34
CA ARG A 94 13.10 9.27 15.44
C ARG A 94 13.01 8.46 16.72
N LEU A 95 14.14 8.31 17.41
CA LEU A 95 14.19 7.75 18.75
C LEU A 95 14.26 8.89 19.75
N VAL A 96 13.41 8.82 20.77
CA VAL A 96 13.41 9.77 21.89
C VAL A 96 13.41 8.96 23.18
N ILE A 97 14.41 9.16 24.02
CA ILE A 97 14.55 8.49 25.32
C ILE A 97 14.47 9.59 26.39
N ASP A 98 13.50 9.49 27.30
CA ASP A 98 13.28 10.46 28.38
C ASP A 98 13.20 11.93 27.90
N GLY A 99 12.65 12.15 26.69
CA GLY A 99 12.53 13.48 26.08
C GLY A 99 13.78 13.96 25.33
N VAL A 100 14.87 13.19 25.33
CA VAL A 100 16.09 13.49 24.60
C VAL A 100 16.11 12.75 23.25
N PRO A 101 16.23 13.45 22.12
CA PRO A 101 16.42 12.80 20.81
C PRO A 101 17.74 12.02 20.77
N THR A 102 17.67 10.78 20.31
CA THR A 102 18.81 9.87 20.19
C THR A 102 18.89 9.35 18.76
N THR A 103 20.11 9.12 18.27
CA THR A 103 20.34 8.55 16.95
C THR A 103 19.91 7.08 16.92
N LEU A 104 19.11 6.72 15.92
CA LEU A 104 18.90 5.32 15.55
C LEU A 104 20.18 4.82 14.88
N GLN A 105 20.80 3.78 15.43
CA GLN A 105 21.99 3.12 14.87
C GLN A 105 21.59 1.94 14.00
#